data_AF-A0AB37N4J2-F1
#
_entry.id   AF-A0AB37N4J2-F1
#
_cell.length_a   1.000
_cell.length_b   1.000
_cell.length_c   1.000
_cell.angle_alpha   90.00
_cell.angle_beta   90.00
_cell.angle_gamma   90.00
#
_symmetry.space_group_name_H-M   'P 1'
#
loop_
_entity.id
_entity.type
_entity.pdbx_description
1 polymer ?
#
loop_
_entity_poly.entity_id
_entity_poly.type
_entity_poly.pdbx_seq_one_letter_code
_entity_poly.pdbx_strand_id
1 'polypeptide(L)'
;MKTIRLIIAGLVMTMGFSSCSSLFYDAKADVLNSIQKGMSRQEVTKILGTPEYRRFDRDIEEWEYSRVLSGKSNISRTQIVVTFEGGRVVAMDSFSGEPRTLPVVPSEVVIDSPAPVYVRGMHPEDFRHFYEKVKSRPFKDDQIEMMRTVARNNSLNCVQCASLMALYTFDDDKMKVLNIFAPNIVDPENYEAILDVIDSLFKKDDAKKILGIRY
;
A
#
# COMPACT_ATOMS: atom_id res chain seq x y z
N MET A 1 58.07 35.42 -38.83
CA MET A 1 58.71 34.08 -38.86
C MET A 1 59.81 34.08 -37.80
N LYS A 2 59.59 33.61 -36.58
CA LYS A 2 59.48 32.19 -36.22
C LYS A 2 58.73 32.10 -34.90
N THR A 3 57.42 31.91 -35.00
CA THR A 3 56.66 31.08 -34.05
C THR A 3 57.37 29.73 -33.94
N ILE A 4 57.19 29.03 -32.80
CA ILE A 4 57.79 27.71 -32.48
C ILE A 4 59.13 27.84 -31.74
N ARG A 5 59.05 27.92 -30.40
CA ARG A 5 59.99 27.34 -29.40
C ARG A 5 59.82 28.05 -28.05
N LEU A 6 58.66 27.92 -27.39
CA LEU A 6 58.50 28.23 -25.95
C LEU A 6 57.12 27.82 -25.39
N ILE A 7 56.60 26.64 -25.76
CA ILE A 7 55.45 26.02 -25.07
C ILE A 7 55.70 24.50 -24.95
N ILE A 8 56.72 24.11 -24.18
CA ILE A 8 56.97 22.70 -23.79
C ILE A 8 57.08 22.58 -22.25
N ALA A 9 56.55 23.55 -21.50
CA ALA A 9 56.59 23.53 -20.03
C ALA A 9 55.21 23.87 -19.42
N GLY A 10 54.14 23.28 -19.96
CA GLY A 10 52.78 23.53 -19.48
C GLY A 10 51.76 22.55 -20.02
N LEU A 11 52.06 21.25 -20.03
CA LEU A 11 51.12 20.22 -20.49
C LEU A 11 51.23 18.89 -19.71
N VAL A 12 51.56 18.95 -18.41
CA VAL A 12 51.53 17.76 -17.53
C VAL A 12 51.04 18.18 -16.14
N MET A 13 49.73 18.41 -15.98
CA MET A 13 49.00 18.05 -14.75
C MET A 13 47.47 18.18 -14.90
N THR A 14 46.92 17.80 -16.07
CA THR A 14 45.50 17.45 -16.19
C THR A 14 45.39 15.94 -16.31
N MET A 15 45.54 15.23 -15.20
CA MET A 15 45.08 13.86 -15.06
C MET A 15 44.34 13.79 -13.73
N GLY A 16 43.01 13.68 -13.82
CA GLY A 16 42.12 13.70 -12.69
C GLY A 16 42.37 12.54 -11.74
N PHE A 17 42.37 12.86 -10.44
CA PHE A 17 42.11 11.86 -9.38
C PHE A 17 40.62 11.59 -9.23
N SER A 18 39.89 11.50 -10.35
CA SER A 18 38.54 10.93 -10.39
C SER A 18 38.63 9.51 -10.95
N SER A 19 39.52 8.69 -10.38
CA SER A 19 39.46 7.24 -10.55
C SER A 19 38.86 6.64 -9.29
N CYS A 20 37.55 6.78 -9.15
CA CYS A 20 36.77 5.68 -8.59
C CYS A 20 36.34 4.82 -9.77
N SER A 21 37.31 4.18 -10.42
CA SER A 21 37.02 3.07 -11.32
C SER A 21 36.41 1.99 -10.45
N SER A 22 35.09 1.88 -10.48
CA SER A 22 34.32 0.77 -9.93
C SER A 22 34.61 -0.49 -10.76
N LEU A 23 35.85 -0.98 -10.65
CA LEU A 23 36.23 -2.35 -11.00
C LEU A 23 35.70 -3.26 -9.89
N PHE A 24 34.38 -3.47 -9.86
CA PHE A 24 33.82 -4.50 -9.00
C PHE A 24 33.94 -5.83 -9.73
N TYR A 25 35.00 -6.54 -9.34
CA TYR A 25 35.21 -7.96 -9.54
C TYR A 25 33.93 -8.76 -9.24
N ASP A 26 33.74 -9.84 -10.00
CA ASP A 26 32.82 -10.94 -9.71
C ASP A 26 32.95 -11.36 -8.23
N ALA A 27 32.08 -10.83 -7.37
CA ALA A 27 32.19 -11.07 -5.94
C ALA A 27 31.60 -12.44 -5.63
N LYS A 28 32.32 -13.27 -4.88
CA LYS A 28 31.79 -14.57 -4.44
C LYS A 28 30.66 -14.34 -3.44
N ALA A 29 29.64 -15.21 -3.46
CA ALA A 29 28.53 -15.15 -2.49
C ALA A 29 29.01 -15.16 -1.03
N ASP A 30 30.17 -15.74 -0.75
CA ASP A 30 30.80 -15.75 0.58
C ASP A 30 31.10 -14.34 1.14
N VAL A 31 31.16 -13.30 0.29
CA VAL A 31 31.35 -11.91 0.73
C VAL A 31 30.25 -11.46 1.70
N LEU A 32 29.05 -12.03 1.58
CA LEU A 32 27.92 -11.74 2.46
C LEU A 32 28.18 -12.17 3.90
N ASN A 33 28.93 -13.26 4.12
CA ASN A 33 29.33 -13.73 5.45
C ASN A 33 30.28 -12.75 6.16
N SER A 34 30.88 -11.82 5.42
CA SER A 34 31.74 -10.77 5.97
C SER A 34 30.93 -9.65 6.61
N ILE A 35 29.62 -9.54 6.36
CA ILE A 35 28.77 -8.52 6.98
C ILE A 35 28.18 -9.09 8.25
N GLN A 36 28.48 -8.46 9.39
CA GLN A 36 28.06 -8.94 10.69
C GLN A 36 27.40 -7.82 11.51
N LYS A 37 26.54 -8.24 12.44
CA LYS A 37 25.90 -7.33 13.41
C LYS A 37 26.97 -6.50 14.14
N GLY A 38 26.72 -5.20 14.27
CA GLY A 38 27.61 -4.25 14.95
C GLY A 38 28.61 -3.52 14.06
N MET A 39 28.78 -3.94 12.80
CA MET A 39 29.66 -3.27 11.83
C MET A 39 29.24 -1.83 11.58
N SER A 40 30.22 -0.97 11.35
CA SER A 40 30.03 0.43 10.96
C SER A 40 29.70 0.56 9.48
N ARG A 41 29.11 1.70 9.11
CA ARG A 41 28.86 2.07 7.72
C ARG A 41 30.13 2.01 6.86
N GLN A 42 31.26 2.48 7.37
CA GLN A 42 32.53 2.44 6.63
C GLN A 42 33.03 1.02 6.39
N GLU A 43 32.84 0.10 7.34
CA GLU A 43 33.18 -1.31 7.15
C GLU A 43 32.28 -1.94 6.09
N VAL A 44 30.97 -1.69 6.13
CA VAL A 44 30.04 -2.16 5.10
C VAL A 44 30.39 -1.57 3.72
N THR A 45 30.75 -0.28 3.64
CA THR A 45 31.18 0.34 2.38
C THR A 45 32.47 -0.26 1.83
N LYS A 46 33.40 -0.72 2.69
CA LYS A 46 34.60 -1.42 2.22
C LYS A 46 34.28 -2.78 1.60
N ILE A 47 33.23 -3.44 2.08
CA ILE A 47 32.81 -4.78 1.64
C ILE A 47 31.93 -4.69 0.39
N LEU A 48 30.87 -3.89 0.45
CA LEU A 48 29.86 -3.80 -0.60
C LEU A 48 30.04 -2.61 -1.53
N GLY A 49 30.85 -1.60 -1.18
CA GLY A 49 30.94 -0.34 -1.91
C GLY A 49 29.82 0.63 -1.54
N THR A 50 29.52 1.56 -2.45
CA THR A 50 28.46 2.55 -2.27
C THR A 50 27.07 1.93 -2.51
N PRO A 51 26.06 2.23 -1.67
CA PRO A 51 24.70 1.74 -1.88
C PRO A 51 24.05 2.40 -3.09
N GLU A 52 23.16 1.66 -3.74
CA GLU A 52 22.33 2.15 -4.84
C GLU A 52 21.17 2.99 -4.31
N TYR A 53 20.55 2.55 -3.21
CA TYR A 53 19.50 3.30 -2.53
C TYR A 53 19.76 3.38 -1.04
N ARG A 54 19.31 4.47 -0.43
CA ARG A 54 19.41 4.74 1.00
C ARG A 54 18.11 5.36 1.49
N ARG A 55 17.60 4.86 2.61
CA ARG A 55 16.40 5.37 3.29
C ARG A 55 16.69 5.48 4.79
N PHE A 56 16.03 6.42 5.47
CA PHE A 56 16.18 6.59 6.93
C PHE A 56 14.84 6.95 7.55
N ASP A 57 14.59 6.39 8.73
CA ASP A 57 13.46 6.71 9.60
C ASP A 57 13.96 6.79 11.04
N ARG A 58 14.01 8.01 11.58
CA ARG A 58 14.55 8.33 12.92
C ARG A 58 15.96 7.78 13.11
N ASP A 59 16.11 6.79 13.99
CA ASP A 59 17.39 6.18 14.35
C ASP A 59 17.76 4.98 13.46
N ILE A 60 16.86 4.59 12.56
CA ILE A 60 17.03 3.47 11.63
C ILE A 60 17.41 4.00 10.25
N GLU A 61 18.44 3.41 9.66
CA GLU A 61 18.90 3.73 8.32
C GLU A 61 19.11 2.45 7.52
N GLU A 62 18.58 2.36 6.30
CA GLU A 62 18.68 1.17 5.47
C GLU A 62 19.37 1.47 4.14
N TRP A 63 20.33 0.62 3.79
CA TRP A 63 21.12 0.69 2.57
C TRP A 63 20.80 -0.51 1.68
N GLU A 64 20.52 -0.26 0.42
CA GLU A 64 20.16 -1.27 -0.57
C GLU A 64 21.24 -1.36 -1.66
N TYR A 65 21.60 -2.59 -1.99
CA TYR A 65 22.65 -2.91 -2.93
C TYR A 65 22.22 -3.97 -3.93
N SER A 66 22.62 -3.82 -5.20
CA SER A 66 22.48 -4.84 -6.23
C SER A 66 23.87 -5.34 -6.64
N ARG A 67 24.21 -6.59 -6.30
CA ARG A 67 25.51 -7.18 -6.63
C ARG A 67 25.36 -8.42 -7.47
N VAL A 68 26.19 -8.55 -8.51
CA VAL A 68 26.32 -9.81 -9.26
C VAL A 68 27.25 -10.69 -8.45
N LEU A 69 26.71 -11.77 -7.88
CA LEU A 69 27.46 -12.68 -7.04
C LEU A 69 27.62 -14.04 -7.73
N SER A 70 28.86 -14.54 -7.74
CA SER A 70 29.20 -15.86 -8.27
C SER A 70 29.09 -16.92 -7.17
N GLY A 71 28.14 -17.85 -7.32
CA GLY A 71 27.97 -19.03 -6.46
C GLY A 71 28.68 -20.28 -6.99
N LYS A 72 28.45 -21.44 -6.35
CA LYS A 72 29.09 -22.72 -6.74
C LYS A 72 28.78 -23.18 -8.17
N SER A 73 27.72 -22.69 -8.80
CA SER A 73 27.33 -23.09 -10.17
C SER A 73 26.56 -22.04 -10.97
N ASN A 74 26.18 -20.89 -10.39
CA ASN A 74 25.39 -19.85 -11.07
C ASN A 74 25.87 -18.46 -10.67
N ILE A 75 25.89 -17.53 -11.64
CA ILE A 75 26.09 -16.10 -11.43
C ILE A 75 24.69 -15.48 -11.35
N SER A 76 24.34 -14.86 -10.22
CA SER A 76 23.03 -14.27 -10.02
C SER A 76 23.13 -12.85 -9.46
N ARG A 77 22.25 -11.96 -9.94
CA ARG A 77 22.06 -10.65 -9.30
C ARG A 77 21.41 -10.88 -7.93
N THR A 78 22.02 -10.35 -6.89
CA THR A 78 21.57 -10.45 -5.50
C THR A 78 21.27 -9.05 -5.00
N GLN A 79 20.07 -8.85 -4.47
CA GLN A 79 19.70 -7.65 -3.72
C GLN A 79 20.07 -7.86 -2.26
N ILE A 80 20.71 -6.86 -1.67
CA ILE A 80 21.18 -6.88 -0.29
C ILE A 80 20.65 -5.63 0.40
N VAL A 81 19.98 -5.81 1.53
CA VAL A 81 19.49 -4.71 2.37
C VAL A 81 20.22 -4.77 3.71
N VAL A 82 20.84 -3.67 4.11
CA VAL A 82 21.55 -3.56 5.40
C VAL A 82 20.89 -2.47 6.23
N THR A 83 20.41 -2.83 7.41
CA THR A 83 19.76 -1.93 8.35
C THR A 83 20.74 -1.54 9.45
N PHE A 84 20.84 -0.25 9.72
CA PHE A 84 21.68 0.35 10.74
C PHE A 84 20.82 1.02 11.81
N GLU A 85 21.24 0.91 13.07
CA GLU A 85 20.71 1.67 14.19
C GLU A 85 21.89 2.23 14.99
N GLY A 86 21.87 3.52 15.33
CA GLY A 86 23.02 4.17 15.98
C GLY A 86 24.31 4.10 15.15
N GLY A 87 24.19 3.99 13.81
CA GLY A 87 25.30 3.87 12.86
C GLY A 87 25.95 2.49 12.80
N ARG A 88 25.36 1.46 13.42
CA ARG A 88 25.85 0.07 13.43
C ARG A 88 24.84 -0.88 12.82
N VAL A 89 25.32 -1.92 12.13
CA VAL A 89 24.46 -2.95 11.52
C VAL A 89 23.64 -3.66 12.59
N VAL A 90 22.32 -3.66 12.43
CA VAL A 90 21.37 -4.39 13.29
C VAL A 90 20.65 -5.51 12.56
N ALA A 91 20.49 -5.40 11.23
CA ALA A 91 19.93 -6.45 10.38
C ALA A 91 20.57 -6.42 8.98
N MET A 92 20.56 -7.57 8.30
CA MET A 92 20.98 -7.71 6.91
C MET A 92 20.18 -8.83 6.25
N ASP A 93 19.59 -8.52 5.09
CA ASP A 93 18.87 -9.45 4.24
C ASP A 93 19.55 -9.54 2.87
N SER A 94 19.55 -10.74 2.27
CA SER A 94 19.98 -10.95 0.89
C SER A 94 19.02 -11.87 0.15
N PHE A 95 18.59 -11.46 -1.02
CA PHE A 95 17.65 -12.21 -1.85
C PHE A 95 17.97 -12.10 -3.34
N SER A 96 17.45 -13.02 -4.15
CA SER A 96 17.64 -12.95 -5.61
C SER A 96 17.04 -11.66 -6.16
N GLY A 97 17.84 -10.95 -6.95
CA GLY A 97 17.46 -9.75 -7.70
C GLY A 97 16.96 -10.03 -9.11
N GLU A 98 16.86 -11.31 -9.50
CA GLU A 98 16.04 -11.67 -10.66
C GLU A 98 14.62 -11.14 -10.43
N PRO A 99 13.95 -10.65 -11.48
CA PRO A 99 12.53 -10.38 -11.40
C PRO A 99 11.91 -11.64 -10.81
N ARG A 100 11.24 -11.50 -9.65
CA ARG A 100 10.28 -12.52 -9.28
C ARG A 100 9.40 -12.61 -10.51
N THR A 101 9.42 -13.76 -11.19
CA THR A 101 8.27 -14.09 -12.01
C THR A 101 7.14 -14.02 -11.01
N LEU A 102 6.37 -12.92 -11.08
CA LEU A 102 5.04 -12.95 -10.52
C LEU A 102 4.49 -14.26 -11.06
N PRO A 103 4.03 -15.19 -10.21
CA PRO A 103 3.48 -16.44 -10.70
C PRO A 103 2.58 -16.05 -11.85
N VAL A 104 2.90 -16.53 -13.06
CA VAL A 104 2.11 -16.24 -14.26
C VAL A 104 0.71 -16.61 -13.80
N VAL A 105 -0.14 -15.60 -13.63
CA VAL A 105 -1.52 -15.83 -13.22
C VAL A 105 -2.02 -16.76 -14.33
N PRO A 106 -2.29 -18.04 -14.04
CA PRO A 106 -2.82 -18.90 -15.07
C PRO A 106 -4.10 -18.22 -15.53
N SER A 107 -4.23 -17.99 -16.84
CA SER A 107 -5.47 -17.48 -17.42
C SER A 107 -6.62 -18.30 -16.83
N GLU A 108 -7.48 -17.62 -16.06
CA GLU A 108 -8.65 -18.17 -15.37
C GLU A 108 -8.41 -19.48 -14.60
N VAL A 109 -7.79 -19.36 -13.42
CA VAL A 109 -8.23 -20.24 -12.33
C VAL A 109 -9.57 -19.69 -11.86
N VAL A 110 -10.67 -20.34 -12.24
CA VAL A 110 -11.95 -20.20 -11.55
C VAL A 110 -11.67 -20.52 -10.09
N ILE A 111 -11.56 -19.49 -9.25
CA ILE A 111 -11.35 -19.64 -7.81
C ILE A 111 -12.67 -20.13 -7.23
N ASP A 112 -12.86 -21.44 -7.24
CA ASP A 112 -13.80 -22.11 -6.36
C ASP A 112 -13.08 -22.43 -5.04
N SER A 113 -12.97 -21.44 -4.14
CA SER A 113 -12.75 -21.70 -2.71
C SER A 113 -13.05 -20.49 -1.81
N PRO A 114 -13.67 -20.72 -0.63
CA PRO A 114 -14.36 -19.72 0.17
C PRO A 114 -13.42 -19.08 1.19
N ALA A 115 -12.53 -18.19 0.75
CA ALA A 115 -12.10 -17.16 1.69
C ALA A 115 -13.34 -16.29 1.94
N PRO A 116 -13.80 -16.08 3.19
CA PRO A 116 -14.84 -15.10 3.41
C PRO A 116 -14.26 -13.79 2.91
N VAL A 117 -14.81 -13.29 1.80
CA VAL A 117 -14.78 -11.87 1.53
C VAL A 117 -15.20 -11.27 2.86
N TYR A 118 -14.31 -10.52 3.51
CA TYR A 118 -14.70 -9.74 4.67
C TYR A 118 -15.69 -8.71 4.11
N VAL A 119 -16.94 -9.11 4.00
CA VAL A 119 -18.03 -8.22 3.67
C VAL A 119 -18.14 -7.35 4.90
N ARG A 120 -17.57 -6.15 4.82
CA ARG A 120 -17.87 -5.10 5.80
C ARG A 120 -19.38 -4.92 5.73
N GLY A 121 -20.08 -5.23 6.83
CA GLY A 121 -21.52 -5.07 6.97
C GLY A 121 -22.26 -6.39 6.92
N MET A 122 -23.54 -6.34 6.57
CA MET A 122 -24.40 -7.51 6.49
C MET A 122 -23.96 -8.39 5.31
N HIS A 123 -24.03 -9.72 5.48
CA HIS A 123 -23.71 -10.63 4.38
C HIS A 123 -24.63 -10.33 3.16
N PRO A 124 -24.15 -10.37 1.90
CA PRO A 124 -24.93 -9.90 0.75
C PRO A 124 -26.24 -10.66 0.55
N GLU A 125 -26.26 -11.95 0.86
CA GLU A 125 -27.47 -12.77 0.78
C GLU A 125 -28.48 -12.40 1.87
N ASP A 126 -28.02 -12.21 3.10
CA ASP A 126 -28.87 -11.77 4.21
C ASP A 126 -29.45 -10.38 3.94
N PHE A 127 -28.62 -9.48 3.39
CA PHE A 127 -29.06 -8.16 2.97
C PHE A 127 -30.09 -8.22 1.86
N ARG A 128 -29.90 -9.08 0.85
CA ARG A 128 -30.88 -9.28 -0.23
C ARG A 128 -32.22 -9.76 0.33
N HIS A 129 -32.21 -10.75 1.23
CA HIS A 129 -33.43 -11.23 1.88
C HIS A 129 -34.10 -10.16 2.74
N PHE A 130 -33.31 -9.39 3.48
CA PHE A 130 -33.80 -8.27 4.28
C PHE A 130 -34.41 -7.16 3.41
N TYR A 131 -33.72 -6.76 2.35
CA TYR A 131 -34.17 -5.75 1.40
C TYR A 131 -35.51 -6.12 0.76
N GLU A 132 -35.65 -7.36 0.27
CA GLU A 132 -36.91 -7.82 -0.33
C GLU A 132 -38.04 -7.88 0.71
N LYS A 133 -37.76 -8.30 1.94
CA LYS A 133 -38.74 -8.27 3.04
C LYS A 133 -39.21 -6.85 3.34
N VAL A 134 -38.31 -5.89 3.40
CA VAL A 134 -38.65 -4.47 3.57
C VAL A 134 -39.50 -4.00 2.40
N LYS A 135 -39.04 -4.22 1.17
CA LYS A 135 -39.73 -3.79 -0.06
C LYS A 135 -41.14 -4.40 -0.21
N SER A 136 -41.35 -5.63 0.25
CA SER A 136 -42.66 -6.31 0.21
C SER A 136 -43.70 -5.74 1.18
N ARG A 137 -43.30 -4.95 2.19
CA ARG A 137 -44.22 -4.39 3.17
C ARG A 137 -45.00 -3.23 2.54
N PRO A 138 -46.34 -3.21 2.66
CA PRO A 138 -47.17 -2.19 2.01
C PRO A 138 -47.10 -0.82 2.69
N PHE A 139 -46.81 -0.77 3.99
CA PHE A 139 -46.80 0.46 4.79
C PHE A 139 -45.39 0.87 5.22
N LYS A 140 -45.12 2.17 5.20
CA LYS A 140 -43.82 2.74 5.59
C LYS A 140 -43.48 2.48 7.06
N ASP A 141 -44.46 2.52 7.94
CA ASP A 141 -44.23 2.30 9.38
C ASP A 141 -43.73 0.88 9.64
N ASP A 142 -44.33 -0.11 8.97
CA ASP A 142 -43.89 -1.51 9.04
C ASP A 142 -42.46 -1.67 8.50
N GLN A 143 -42.13 -0.98 7.42
CA GLN A 143 -40.77 -1.01 6.84
C GLN A 143 -39.75 -0.45 7.85
N ILE A 144 -40.04 0.70 8.44
CA ILE A 144 -39.18 1.39 9.41
C ILE A 144 -39.02 0.58 10.70
N GLU A 145 -40.10 -0.03 11.21
CA GLU A 145 -40.03 -0.90 12.40
C GLU A 145 -39.13 -2.12 12.15
N MET A 146 -39.24 -2.73 10.97
CA MET A 146 -38.37 -3.83 10.57
C MET A 146 -36.90 -3.39 10.49
N MET A 147 -36.62 -2.23 9.88
CA MET A 147 -35.27 -1.68 9.82
C MET A 147 -34.68 -1.42 11.20
N ARG A 148 -35.45 -0.80 12.11
CA ARG A 148 -35.02 -0.57 13.51
C ARG A 148 -34.71 -1.88 14.24
N THR A 149 -35.51 -2.92 14.01
CA THR A 149 -35.29 -4.24 14.62
C THR A 149 -33.97 -4.85 14.14
N VAL A 150 -33.72 -4.79 12.84
CA VAL A 150 -32.50 -5.34 12.23
C VAL A 150 -31.26 -4.54 12.62
N ALA A 151 -31.36 -3.21 12.64
CA ALA A 151 -30.27 -2.31 13.00
C ALA A 151 -29.71 -2.56 14.40
N ARG A 152 -30.50 -3.09 15.36
CA ARG A 152 -30.02 -3.34 16.73
C ARG A 152 -28.86 -4.33 16.81
N ASN A 153 -28.84 -5.32 15.92
CA ASN A 153 -27.89 -6.44 15.98
C ASN A 153 -27.09 -6.61 14.69
N ASN A 154 -27.31 -5.75 13.70
CA ASN A 154 -26.65 -5.85 12.40
C ASN A 154 -26.06 -4.51 12.02
N SER A 155 -24.90 -4.59 11.38
CA SER A 155 -24.25 -3.46 10.74
C SER A 155 -24.47 -3.52 9.24
N LEU A 156 -24.58 -2.36 8.60
CA LEU A 156 -24.66 -2.24 7.15
C LEU A 156 -23.43 -1.51 6.63
N ASN A 157 -23.07 -1.75 5.37
CA ASN A 157 -22.19 -0.83 4.66
C ASN A 157 -22.97 0.33 4.01
N CYS A 158 -22.25 1.34 3.54
CA CYS A 158 -22.81 2.53 2.92
C CYS A 158 -23.69 2.19 1.71
N VAL A 159 -23.28 1.25 0.87
CA VAL A 159 -24.04 0.81 -0.32
C VAL A 159 -25.35 0.14 0.08
N GLN A 160 -25.32 -0.70 1.12
CA GLN A 160 -26.51 -1.36 1.68
C GLN A 160 -27.49 -0.33 2.27
N CYS A 161 -26.98 0.64 3.05
CA CYS A 161 -27.79 1.73 3.58
C CYS A 161 -28.41 2.56 2.46
N ALA A 162 -27.61 2.94 1.46
CA ALA A 162 -28.05 3.69 0.29
C ALA A 162 -29.14 2.95 -0.50
N SER A 163 -29.03 1.63 -0.63
CA SER A 163 -30.04 0.80 -1.29
C SER A 163 -31.38 0.84 -0.56
N LEU A 164 -31.39 0.79 0.79
CA LEU A 164 -32.62 0.93 1.57
C LEU A 164 -33.20 2.34 1.49
N MET A 165 -32.35 3.36 1.46
CA MET A 165 -32.78 4.74 1.25
C MET A 165 -33.47 4.90 -0.11
N ALA A 166 -32.93 4.28 -1.17
CA ALA A 166 -33.47 4.35 -2.52
C ALA A 166 -34.88 3.74 -2.69
N LEU A 167 -35.39 3.02 -1.70
CA LEU A 167 -36.80 2.58 -1.67
C LEU A 167 -37.78 3.75 -1.53
N TYR A 168 -37.31 4.91 -1.06
CA TYR A 168 -38.14 6.09 -0.82
C TYR A 168 -37.88 7.17 -1.87
N THR A 169 -38.96 7.76 -2.36
CA THR A 169 -38.89 8.85 -3.34
C THR A 169 -38.44 10.17 -2.71
N PHE A 170 -38.86 10.45 -1.47
CA PHE A 170 -38.61 11.73 -0.81
C PHE A 170 -37.43 11.66 0.14
N ASP A 171 -36.54 12.64 0.07
CA ASP A 171 -35.35 12.67 0.92
C ASP A 171 -35.65 12.68 2.42
N ASP A 172 -36.80 13.19 2.87
CA ASP A 172 -37.17 13.12 4.31
C ASP A 172 -37.28 11.67 4.78
N ASP A 173 -37.83 10.79 3.95
CA ASP A 173 -37.94 9.38 4.27
C ASP A 173 -36.58 8.68 4.13
N LYS A 174 -35.77 9.05 3.12
CA LYS A 174 -34.38 8.57 2.99
C LYS A 174 -33.55 8.90 4.25
N MET A 175 -33.68 10.12 4.77
CA MET A 175 -32.97 10.56 5.98
C MET A 175 -33.44 9.82 7.25
N LYS A 176 -34.69 9.36 7.33
CA LYS A 176 -35.14 8.49 8.43
C LYS A 176 -34.41 7.14 8.42
N VAL A 177 -34.22 6.55 7.24
CA VAL A 177 -33.45 5.30 7.09
C VAL A 177 -32.00 5.52 7.51
N LEU A 178 -31.37 6.60 7.02
CA LEU A 178 -30.00 6.94 7.39
C LEU A 178 -29.83 7.08 8.91
N ASN A 179 -30.75 7.78 9.59
CA ASN A 179 -30.70 7.92 11.05
C ASN A 179 -30.78 6.59 11.82
N ILE A 180 -31.44 5.58 11.24
CA ILE A 180 -31.54 4.25 11.88
C ILE A 180 -30.21 3.51 11.80
N PHE A 181 -29.53 3.58 10.65
CA PHE A 181 -28.33 2.77 10.40
C PHE A 181 -27.01 3.52 10.62
N ALA A 182 -27.01 4.86 10.68
CA ALA A 182 -25.81 5.66 10.85
C ALA A 182 -24.90 5.21 12.01
N PRO A 183 -25.42 4.82 13.20
CA PRO A 183 -24.58 4.33 14.30
C PRO A 183 -23.86 3.00 14.00
N ASN A 184 -24.38 2.21 13.05
CA ASN A 184 -23.94 0.85 12.75
C ASN A 184 -23.40 0.72 11.31
N ILE A 185 -23.02 1.83 10.67
CA ILE A 185 -22.30 1.82 9.40
C ILE A 185 -20.85 1.42 9.64
N VAL A 186 -20.38 0.40 8.91
CA VAL A 186 -19.04 -0.16 9.11
C VAL A 186 -17.96 0.45 8.22
N ASP A 187 -18.34 1.10 7.12
CA ASP A 187 -17.46 1.70 6.12
C ASP A 187 -17.78 3.19 5.90
N PRO A 188 -17.71 4.03 6.95
CA PRO A 188 -18.04 5.45 6.85
C PRO A 188 -17.18 6.19 5.82
N GLU A 189 -16.03 5.65 5.40
CA GLU A 189 -15.22 6.18 4.32
C GLU A 189 -15.92 6.18 2.94
N ASN A 190 -16.91 5.30 2.74
CA ASN A 190 -17.65 5.16 1.47
C ASN A 190 -18.96 5.97 1.45
N TYR A 191 -19.04 7.03 2.26
CA TYR A 191 -20.25 7.82 2.45
C TYR A 191 -20.81 8.43 1.15
N GLU A 192 -20.00 8.57 0.10
CA GLU A 192 -20.44 9.08 -1.20
C GLU A 192 -21.64 8.29 -1.75
N ALA A 193 -21.67 6.96 -1.56
CA ALA A 193 -22.79 6.12 -1.97
C ALA A 193 -24.12 6.54 -1.31
N ILE A 194 -24.09 7.03 -0.07
CA ILE A 194 -25.27 7.55 0.63
C ILE A 194 -25.67 8.92 0.09
N LEU A 195 -24.68 9.78 -0.17
CA LEU A 195 -24.91 11.14 -0.68
C LEU A 195 -25.47 11.14 -2.10
N ASP A 196 -25.12 10.18 -2.93
CA ASP A 196 -25.60 10.06 -4.30
C ASP A 196 -27.10 9.74 -4.40
N VAL A 197 -27.66 9.12 -3.36
CA VAL A 197 -29.10 8.79 -3.32
C VAL A 197 -29.94 9.96 -2.81
N ILE A 198 -29.33 10.99 -2.22
CA ILE A 198 -30.03 12.19 -1.73
C ILE A 198 -30.08 13.23 -2.86
N ASP A 199 -31.27 13.75 -3.16
CA ASP A 199 -31.44 14.73 -4.23
C ASP A 199 -31.13 16.16 -3.74
N SER A 200 -31.54 16.48 -2.51
CA SER A 200 -31.38 17.80 -1.88
C SER A 200 -29.95 18.03 -1.39
N LEU A 201 -29.31 19.09 -1.91
CA LEU A 201 -27.98 19.53 -1.47
C LEU A 201 -27.92 19.84 0.03
N PHE A 202 -28.94 20.49 0.60
CA PHE A 202 -28.98 20.80 2.04
C PHE A 202 -28.99 19.52 2.89
N LYS A 203 -29.71 18.48 2.45
CA LYS A 203 -29.76 17.20 3.16
C LYS A 203 -28.48 16.39 3.01
N LYS A 204 -27.69 16.60 1.95
CA LYS A 204 -26.35 16.01 1.84
C LYS A 204 -25.43 16.51 2.95
N ASP A 205 -25.49 17.80 3.28
CA ASP A 205 -24.71 18.35 4.40
C ASP A 205 -25.19 17.80 5.75
N ASP A 206 -26.50 17.64 5.93
CA ASP A 206 -27.03 17.02 7.16
C ASP A 206 -26.68 15.53 7.25
N ALA A 207 -26.67 14.79 6.13
CA ALA A 207 -26.22 13.41 6.08
C ALA A 207 -24.75 13.28 6.49
N LYS A 208 -23.87 14.19 6.04
CA LYS A 208 -22.47 14.22 6.48
C LYS A 208 -22.33 14.41 7.99
N LYS A 209 -23.13 15.30 8.58
CA LYS A 209 -23.14 15.52 10.03
C LYS A 209 -23.60 14.26 10.79
N ILE A 210 -24.66 13.60 10.32
CA ILE A 210 -25.17 12.35 10.91
C ILE A 210 -24.10 11.24 10.87
N LEU A 211 -23.35 11.15 9.77
CA LEU A 211 -22.26 10.20 9.59
C LEU A 211 -20.96 10.58 10.33
N GLY A 212 -20.93 11.73 11.01
CA GLY A 212 -19.75 12.19 11.75
C GLY A 212 -18.58 12.64 10.87
N ILE A 213 -18.83 12.92 9.59
CA ILE A 213 -17.80 13.35 8.64
C ILE A 213 -17.51 14.82 8.90
N ARG A 214 -16.28 15.13 9.35
CA ARG A 214 -15.81 16.50 9.55
C ARG A 214 -15.24 17.02 8.22
N TYR A 215 -15.62 18.25 7.88
CA TYR A 215 -15.13 18.99 6.71
C TYR A 215 -13.66 19.38 6.86
#